data_AF-A0A8T1GZX3-F1
#
_entry.id   AF-A0A8T1GZX3-F1
#
_cell.length_a   1.000
_cell.length_b   1.000
_cell.length_c   1.000
_cell.angle_alpha   90.00
_cell.angle_beta   90.00
_cell.angle_gamma   90.00
#
_symmetry.space_group_name_H-M   'P 1'
#
loop_
_entity.id
_entity.type
_entity.pdbx_description
1 polymer ?
#
loop_
_entity_poly.entity_id
_entity_poly.type
_entity_poly.pdbx_seq_one_letter_code
_entity_poly.pdbx_strand_id
1 'polypeptide(L)'
;TRSTQVIPGLDPKPGEIYTAFWPKTKQFYAILVLPWGSFRQFGWEMTLKSCSDILDRDRDIPSCYNYDRDTESVEWTENYKPEGRYYHKRKYPVLYFDAADVPGKCLVGWVGVNEFRYYDPHDAEIPFKDKVDDFIRRMGERNLSGDVEMGTYHRRKVS
;
A
#
# COMPACT_ATOMS: atom_id res chain seq x y z
N THR A 1 -8.12 22.64 12.44
CA THR A 1 -9.06 21.70 11.80
C THR A 1 -8.33 21.04 10.65
N ARG A 2 -7.97 19.76 10.74
CA ARG A 2 -7.31 19.06 9.61
C ARG A 2 -8.33 18.97 8.47
N SER A 3 -8.04 19.67 7.38
CA SER A 3 -8.88 19.72 6.19
C SER A 3 -9.10 18.31 5.65
N THR A 4 -10.35 17.98 5.33
CA THR A 4 -10.75 16.73 4.70
C THR A 4 -10.35 16.77 3.23
N GLN A 5 -9.04 16.68 2.93
CA GLN A 5 -8.55 16.70 1.55
C GLN A 5 -8.80 15.33 0.91
N VAL A 6 -9.98 15.15 0.33
CA VAL A 6 -10.17 14.11 -0.70
C VAL A 6 -9.23 14.44 -1.85
N ILE A 7 -8.40 13.47 -2.26
CA ILE A 7 -7.45 13.64 -3.36
C ILE A 7 -8.15 13.22 -4.66
N PRO A 8 -8.59 14.15 -5.52
CA PRO A 8 -9.33 13.81 -6.73
C PRO A 8 -8.43 13.04 -7.71
N GLY A 9 -8.95 11.95 -8.28
CA GLY A 9 -8.21 11.19 -9.30
C GLY A 9 -7.01 10.40 -8.78
N LEU A 10 -6.90 10.20 -7.46
CA LEU A 10 -5.80 9.42 -6.87
C LEU A 10 -5.81 7.97 -7.38
N ASP A 11 -4.65 7.49 -7.84
CA ASP A 11 -4.42 6.09 -8.23
C ASP A 11 -3.27 5.47 -7.42
N PRO A 12 -3.51 5.07 -6.15
CA PRO A 12 -2.45 4.61 -5.27
C PRO A 12 -1.68 3.42 -5.83
N LYS A 13 -0.35 3.44 -5.70
CA LYS A 13 0.56 2.39 -6.15
C LYS A 13 1.15 1.62 -4.96
N PRO A 14 1.39 0.30 -5.10
CA PRO A 14 2.09 -0.46 -4.08
C PRO A 14 3.41 0.20 -3.66
N GLY A 15 3.62 0.36 -2.35
CA GLY A 15 4.80 1.03 -1.81
C GLY A 15 4.60 2.50 -1.42
N GLU A 16 3.53 3.14 -1.90
CA GLU A 16 3.21 4.51 -1.50
C GLU A 16 2.63 4.56 -0.08
N ILE A 17 2.97 5.63 0.63
CA ILE A 17 2.47 5.91 1.99
C ILE A 17 1.47 7.05 1.96
N TYR A 18 0.34 6.82 2.63
CA TYR A 18 -0.73 7.77 2.85
C TYR A 18 -1.10 7.79 4.33
N THR A 19 -2.11 8.55 4.69
CA THR A 19 -2.81 8.38 5.98
C THR A 19 -4.27 8.07 5.77
N ALA A 20 -4.84 7.30 6.69
CA ALA A 20 -6.29 7.09 6.79
C ALA A 20 -6.74 7.21 8.24
N PHE A 21 -7.96 7.69 8.41
CA PHE A 21 -8.60 7.77 9.72
C PHE A 21 -9.08 6.39 10.14
N TRP A 22 -8.74 5.98 11.36
CA TRP A 22 -9.22 4.74 11.92
C TRP A 22 -10.33 5.02 12.96
N PRO A 23 -11.61 4.66 12.67
CA PRO A 23 -12.72 5.00 13.56
C PRO A 23 -12.62 4.43 14.98
N LYS A 24 -11.98 3.27 15.17
CA LYS A 24 -11.88 2.60 16.48
C LYS A 24 -11.04 3.42 17.46
N THR A 25 -9.92 3.96 17.00
CA THR A 25 -8.98 4.75 17.80
C THR A 25 -9.20 6.26 17.65
N LYS A 26 -10.06 6.67 16.70
CA LYS A 26 -10.36 8.07 16.36
C LYS A 26 -9.11 8.88 16.00
N GLN A 27 -8.13 8.26 15.35
CA GLN A 27 -6.86 8.87 14.97
C GLN A 27 -6.48 8.49 13.55
N PHE A 28 -5.65 9.30 12.91
CA PHE A 28 -5.02 8.99 11.64
C PHE A 28 -3.78 8.11 11.84
N TYR A 29 -3.66 7.08 11.02
CA TYR A 29 -2.47 6.24 10.95
C TYR A 29 -1.84 6.38 9.57
N ALA A 30 -0.52 6.26 9.52
CA ALA A 30 0.14 6.00 8.24
C ALA A 30 -0.31 4.63 7.72
N ILE A 31 -0.58 4.57 6.42
CA ILE A 31 -0.94 3.35 5.70
C ILE A 31 0.04 3.14 4.55
N LEU A 32 0.48 1.92 4.35
CA LEU A 32 1.25 1.47 3.21
C LEU A 32 0.31 0.76 2.23
N VAL A 33 0.30 1.18 0.96
CA VAL A 33 -0.40 0.44 -0.09
C VAL A 33 0.34 -0.86 -0.39
N LEU A 34 -0.35 -1.99 -0.24
CA LEU A 34 0.23 -3.31 -0.47
C LEU A 34 -0.02 -3.77 -1.92
N PRO A 35 0.90 -4.54 -2.52
CA PRO A 35 0.59 -5.30 -3.72
C PRO A 35 -0.32 -6.49 -3.35
N TRP A 36 -1.00 -7.07 -4.34
CA TRP A 36 -1.75 -8.32 -4.16
C TRP A 36 -0.84 -9.54 -3.99
N GLY A 37 0.34 -9.51 -4.62
CA GLY A 37 1.31 -10.60 -4.61
C GLY A 37 2.39 -10.44 -3.54
N SER A 38 3.63 -10.59 -3.98
CA SER A 38 4.83 -10.61 -3.13
C SER A 38 5.20 -9.24 -2.55
N PHE A 39 5.64 -9.24 -1.28
CA PHE A 39 6.17 -8.07 -0.59
C PHE A 39 7.70 -7.98 -0.65
N ARG A 40 8.35 -8.78 -1.51
CA ARG A 40 9.81 -8.75 -1.71
C ARG A 40 10.34 -7.36 -2.05
N GLN A 41 9.54 -6.56 -2.78
CA GLN A 41 9.89 -5.16 -3.09
C GLN A 41 10.07 -4.29 -1.82
N PHE A 42 9.45 -4.67 -0.71
CA PHE A 42 9.60 -4.04 0.60
C PHE A 42 10.71 -4.68 1.45
N GLY A 43 11.35 -5.75 0.95
CA GLY A 43 12.28 -6.58 1.70
C GLY A 43 11.61 -7.56 2.66
N TRP A 44 10.33 -7.89 2.45
CA TRP A 44 9.60 -8.84 3.27
C TRP A 44 9.33 -10.14 2.49
N GLU A 45 9.68 -11.26 3.10
CA GLU A 45 9.49 -12.60 2.54
C GLU A 45 8.07 -13.12 2.83
N MET A 46 7.05 -12.41 2.30
CA MET A 46 5.64 -12.74 2.49
C MET A 46 4.77 -12.20 1.34
N THR A 47 3.51 -12.57 1.31
CA THR A 47 2.49 -12.09 0.37
C THR A 47 1.26 -11.57 1.12
N LEU A 48 0.35 -10.89 0.41
CA LEU A 48 -0.93 -10.45 0.99
C LEU A 48 -1.72 -11.62 1.61
N LYS A 49 -1.68 -12.77 0.96
CA LYS A 49 -2.31 -14.02 1.39
C LYS A 49 -1.68 -14.61 2.65
N SER A 50 -0.35 -14.50 2.83
CA SER A 50 0.32 -15.08 4.00
C SER A 50 0.35 -14.14 5.20
N CYS A 51 0.19 -12.82 4.99
CA CYS A 51 0.28 -11.83 6.06
C CYS A 51 -1.06 -11.44 6.68
N SER A 52 -2.19 -11.87 6.11
CA SER A 52 -3.52 -11.45 6.56
C SER A 52 -4.62 -12.40 6.10
N ASP A 53 -5.77 -12.33 6.77
CA ASP A 53 -6.98 -13.10 6.46
C ASP A 53 -7.94 -12.36 5.50
N ILE A 54 -7.57 -11.17 4.99
CA ILE A 54 -8.46 -10.33 4.19
C ILE A 54 -8.85 -10.95 2.83
N LEU A 55 -8.16 -12.03 2.45
CA LEU A 55 -8.42 -12.82 1.25
C LEU A 55 -9.09 -14.17 1.55
N ASP A 56 -9.28 -14.57 2.81
CA ASP A 56 -9.72 -15.93 3.14
C ASP A 56 -11.12 -16.26 2.60
N ARG A 57 -11.97 -15.24 2.45
CA ARG A 57 -13.39 -15.43 2.14
C ARG A 57 -13.84 -14.45 1.07
N ASP A 58 -14.57 -14.92 0.06
CA ASP A 58 -14.94 -14.09 -1.11
C ASP A 58 -15.73 -12.83 -0.74
N ARG A 59 -16.57 -12.91 0.29
CA ARG A 59 -17.35 -11.75 0.76
C ARG A 59 -16.49 -10.64 1.35
N ASP A 60 -15.24 -10.94 1.71
CA ASP A 60 -14.31 -9.99 2.33
C ASP A 60 -13.50 -9.25 1.25
N ILE A 61 -13.47 -9.76 0.01
CA ILE A 61 -12.84 -9.11 -1.15
C ILE A 61 -13.76 -7.98 -1.67
N PRO A 62 -13.25 -6.75 -1.84
CA PRO A 62 -14.06 -5.64 -2.33
C PRO A 62 -14.59 -5.90 -3.74
N SER A 63 -15.85 -5.51 -3.98
CA SER A 63 -16.53 -5.61 -5.28
C SER A 63 -15.87 -4.83 -6.43
N CYS A 64 -14.85 -4.01 -6.14
CA CYS A 64 -14.03 -3.37 -7.16
C CYS A 64 -13.06 -4.34 -7.86
N TYR A 65 -12.91 -5.56 -7.36
CA TYR A 65 -12.03 -6.57 -7.91
C TYR A 65 -12.78 -7.79 -8.47
N ASN A 66 -12.29 -8.30 -9.59
CA ASN A 66 -12.43 -9.69 -9.99
C ASN A 66 -11.16 -10.40 -9.54
N TYR A 67 -11.26 -11.27 -8.54
CA TYR A 67 -10.13 -12.06 -8.03
C TYR A 67 -10.39 -13.54 -8.28
N ASP A 68 -9.48 -14.18 -8.99
CA ASP A 68 -9.48 -15.63 -9.20
C ASP A 68 -8.51 -16.26 -8.20
N ARG A 69 -9.02 -17.14 -7.34
CA ARG A 69 -8.25 -17.82 -6.29
C ARG A 69 -7.30 -18.88 -6.82
N ASP A 70 -7.65 -19.51 -7.94
CA ASP A 70 -6.89 -20.62 -8.49
C ASP A 70 -5.65 -20.10 -9.22
N THR A 71 -5.81 -18.99 -9.94
CA THR A 71 -4.71 -18.34 -10.67
C THR A 71 -4.04 -17.20 -9.88
N GLU A 72 -4.64 -16.79 -8.77
CA GLU A 72 -4.28 -15.58 -8.00
C GLU A 72 -4.27 -14.30 -8.87
N SER A 73 -5.01 -14.31 -9.99
CA SER A 73 -5.14 -13.16 -10.87
C SER A 73 -6.13 -12.15 -10.31
N VAL A 74 -5.81 -10.87 -10.49
CA VAL A 74 -6.61 -9.75 -10.01
C VAL A 74 -6.81 -8.73 -11.11
N GLU A 75 -8.07 -8.36 -11.33
CA GLU A 75 -8.45 -7.30 -12.26
C GLU A 75 -9.45 -6.35 -11.61
N TRP A 76 -9.50 -5.11 -12.11
CA TRP A 76 -10.59 -4.20 -11.79
C TRP A 76 -11.88 -4.66 -12.47
N THR A 77 -12.99 -4.64 -11.73
CA THR A 77 -14.32 -4.76 -12.34
C THR A 77 -14.60 -3.56 -13.26
N GLU A 78 -15.41 -3.74 -14.30
CA GLU A 78 -15.57 -2.79 -15.41
C GLU A 78 -15.82 -1.34 -14.95
N ASN A 79 -16.76 -1.12 -14.03
CA ASN A 79 -17.12 0.21 -13.53
C ASN A 79 -16.04 0.87 -12.65
N TYR A 80 -15.04 0.09 -12.23
CA TYR A 80 -13.94 0.53 -11.39
C TYR A 80 -12.63 0.66 -12.16
N LYS A 81 -12.55 0.34 -13.45
CA LYS A 81 -11.36 0.65 -14.28
C LYS A 81 -11.09 2.17 -14.34
N PRO A 82 -9.91 2.63 -14.79
CA PRO A 82 -9.67 4.05 -15.03
C PRO A 82 -10.81 4.67 -15.83
N GLU A 83 -11.22 5.89 -15.48
CA GLU A 83 -12.37 6.61 -16.07
C GLU A 83 -13.75 5.99 -15.80
N GLY A 84 -13.81 4.82 -15.15
CA GLY A 84 -15.06 4.17 -14.74
C GLY A 84 -15.82 4.98 -13.69
N ARG A 85 -17.15 4.89 -13.71
CA ARG A 85 -18.05 5.65 -12.81
C ARG A 85 -17.78 5.44 -11.31
N TYR A 86 -17.18 4.32 -10.92
CA TYR A 86 -16.84 3.97 -9.54
C TYR A 86 -15.34 3.95 -9.26
N TYR A 87 -14.53 4.53 -10.14
CA TYR A 87 -13.10 4.71 -9.94
C TYR A 87 -12.75 5.30 -8.55
N HIS A 88 -13.46 6.35 -8.14
CA HIS A 88 -13.30 7.00 -6.83
C HIS A 88 -13.80 6.18 -5.62
N LYS A 89 -14.38 4.99 -5.85
CA LYS A 89 -14.87 4.06 -4.82
C LYS A 89 -14.02 2.80 -4.70
N ARG A 90 -12.89 2.73 -5.40
CA ARG A 90 -11.95 1.62 -5.26
C ARG A 90 -11.49 1.49 -3.81
N LYS A 91 -11.26 0.25 -3.39
CA LYS A 91 -10.57 -0.06 -2.15
C LYS A 91 -9.23 -0.68 -2.50
N TYR A 92 -8.22 -0.44 -1.67
CA TYR A 92 -6.87 -0.97 -1.82
C TYR A 92 -6.51 -1.77 -0.57
N PRO A 93 -5.73 -2.87 -0.71
CA PRO A 93 -5.18 -3.55 0.44
C PRO A 93 -4.07 -2.67 1.02
N VAL A 94 -4.12 -2.43 2.32
CA VAL A 94 -3.14 -1.59 3.02
C VAL A 94 -2.68 -2.25 4.30
N LEU A 95 -1.44 -1.95 4.68
CA LEU A 95 -0.91 -2.19 6.02
C LEU A 95 -0.99 -0.89 6.81
N TYR A 96 -1.51 -0.95 8.03
CA TYR A 96 -1.47 0.16 8.98
C TYR A 96 -0.14 0.10 9.74
N PHE A 97 0.55 1.22 9.89
CA PHE A 97 1.66 1.32 10.84
C PHE A 97 1.11 1.48 12.25
N ASP A 98 0.58 0.40 12.83
CA ASP A 98 -0.11 0.40 14.13
C ASP A 98 0.56 -0.48 15.20
N ALA A 99 1.72 -1.04 14.88
CA ALA A 99 2.53 -1.82 15.80
C ALA A 99 4.03 -1.56 15.59
N ALA A 100 4.82 -1.81 16.65
CA ALA A 100 6.28 -1.66 16.58
C ALA A 100 6.96 -2.74 15.71
N ASP A 101 6.32 -3.89 15.56
CA ASP A 101 6.81 -5.03 14.78
C ASP A 101 6.20 -4.98 13.37
N VAL A 102 6.91 -4.32 12.44
CA VAL A 102 6.50 -4.13 11.05
C VAL A 102 7.21 -5.15 10.15
N PRO A 103 6.48 -5.95 9.36
CA PRO A 103 5.02 -5.98 9.20
C PRO A 103 4.30 -6.97 10.14
N GLY A 104 5.02 -7.74 10.96
CA GLY A 104 4.53 -8.97 11.59
C GLY A 104 3.32 -8.84 12.54
N LYS A 105 3.10 -7.68 13.14
CA LYS A 105 1.95 -7.41 14.03
C LYS A 105 1.06 -6.27 13.56
N CYS A 106 1.33 -5.75 12.37
CA CYS A 106 0.57 -4.65 11.82
C CYS A 106 -0.78 -5.16 11.29
N LEU A 107 -1.83 -4.36 11.46
CA LEU A 107 -3.11 -4.68 10.83
C LEU A 107 -3.05 -4.48 9.32
N VAL A 108 -3.70 -5.39 8.61
CA VAL A 108 -3.89 -5.34 7.17
C VAL A 108 -5.38 -5.28 6.89
N GLY A 109 -5.78 -4.44 5.93
CA GLY A 109 -7.19 -4.22 5.64
C GLY A 109 -7.46 -3.52 4.31
N TRP A 110 -8.74 -3.39 3.99
CA TRP A 110 -9.22 -2.67 2.79
C TRP A 110 -9.58 -1.23 3.13
N VAL A 111 -8.97 -0.25 2.46
CA VAL A 111 -9.29 1.18 2.64
C VAL A 111 -9.78 1.77 1.33
N GLY A 112 -10.88 2.53 1.37
CA GLY A 112 -11.38 3.25 0.21
C GLY A 112 -10.45 4.39 -0.20
N VAL A 113 -10.21 4.57 -1.50
CA VAL A 113 -9.33 5.63 -2.00
C VAL A 113 -9.80 7.04 -1.59
N ASN A 114 -11.09 7.23 -1.38
CA ASN A 114 -11.68 8.47 -0.87
C ASN A 114 -11.33 8.78 0.60
N GLU A 115 -10.88 7.77 1.35
CA GLU A 115 -10.42 7.86 2.74
C GLU A 115 -8.92 8.18 2.83
N PHE A 116 -8.18 8.08 1.71
CA PHE A 116 -6.75 8.40 1.67
C PHE A 116 -6.52 9.90 1.81
N ARG A 117 -5.50 10.25 2.58
CA ARG A 117 -4.95 11.60 2.71
C ARG A 117 -3.45 11.54 2.49
N TYR A 118 -2.86 12.62 1.98
CA TYR A 118 -1.40 12.69 1.85
C TYR A 118 -0.76 12.50 3.22
N TYR A 119 0.26 11.66 3.28
CA TYR A 119 1.09 11.54 4.46
C TYR A 119 1.93 12.82 4.60
N ASP A 120 1.84 13.46 5.76
CA ASP A 120 2.70 14.60 6.10
C ASP A 120 3.87 14.08 6.96
N PRO A 121 5.11 14.06 6.44
CA PRO A 121 6.26 13.58 7.20
C PRO A 121 6.63 14.47 8.39
N HIS A 122 6.04 15.66 8.52
CA HIS A 122 6.24 16.55 9.67
C HIS A 122 5.17 16.40 10.75
N ASP A 123 4.14 15.58 10.50
CA ASP A 123 3.12 15.32 11.52
C ASP A 123 3.65 14.37 12.60
N ALA A 124 4.02 14.95 13.74
CA ALA A 124 4.52 14.21 14.90
C ALA A 124 3.44 13.36 15.59
N GLU A 125 2.16 13.61 15.31
CA GLU A 125 1.03 12.89 15.94
C GLU A 125 0.72 11.55 15.24
N ILE A 126 1.43 11.20 14.17
CA ILE A 126 1.28 9.89 13.52
C ILE A 126 1.86 8.80 14.44
N PRO A 127 1.04 7.81 14.84
CA PRO A 127 1.54 6.67 15.61
C PRO A 127 2.64 5.92 14.85
N PHE A 128 3.63 5.41 15.58
CA PHE A 128 4.75 4.63 15.02
C PHE A 128 5.51 5.34 13.89
N LYS A 129 5.57 6.67 13.93
CA LYS A 129 6.26 7.49 12.92
C LYS A 129 7.70 7.06 12.67
N ASP A 130 8.43 6.66 13.72
CA ASP A 130 9.79 6.13 13.59
C ASP A 130 9.85 4.90 12.65
N LYS A 131 8.83 4.04 12.68
CA LYS A 131 8.70 2.88 11.78
C LYS A 131 8.34 3.27 10.35
N VAL A 132 7.49 4.29 10.20
CA VAL A 132 7.16 4.87 8.89
C VAL A 132 8.41 5.47 8.24
N ASP A 133 9.15 6.28 8.98
CA ASP A 133 10.36 6.94 8.51
C ASP A 133 11.46 5.90 8.18
N ASP A 134 11.62 4.86 9.01
CA ASP A 134 12.53 3.74 8.74
C ASP A 134 12.15 3.00 7.45
N PHE A 135 10.86 2.76 7.21
CA PHE A 135 10.39 2.15 5.97
C PHE A 135 10.72 3.03 4.76
N ILE A 136 10.38 4.33 4.80
CA ILE A 136 10.64 5.28 3.72
C ILE A 136 12.14 5.33 3.40
N ARG A 137 12.99 5.40 4.42
CA ARG A 137 14.45 5.40 4.27
C ARG A 137 14.94 4.12 3.56
N ARG A 138 14.51 2.94 4.02
CA ARG A 138 14.90 1.65 3.42
C ARG A 138 14.42 1.52 1.98
N MET A 139 13.23 2.03 1.65
CA MET A 139 12.73 2.04 0.28
C MET A 139 13.54 2.97 -0.62
N GLY A 140 13.94 4.14 -0.12
CA GLY A 140 14.85 5.04 -0.82
C GLY A 140 16.20 4.38 -1.13
N GLU A 141 16.81 3.72 -0.14
CA GLU A 141 18.06 2.96 -0.30
C GLU A 141 17.94 1.85 -1.35
N ARG A 142 16.83 1.11 -1.36
CA ARG A 142 16.58 0.04 -2.32
C ARG A 142 16.42 0.55 -3.74
N ASN A 143 15.65 1.61 -3.94
CA ASN A 143 15.46 2.21 -5.26
C ASN A 143 16.81 2.68 -5.83
N LEU A 144 17.64 3.32 -5.01
CA LEU A 144 19.00 3.71 -5.39
C LEU A 144 19.88 2.50 -5.76
N SER A 145 19.79 1.40 -5.00
CA SER A 145 20.58 0.20 -5.28
C SER A 145 20.17 -0.52 -6.58
N GLY A 146 18.87 -0.54 -6.91
CA GLY A 146 18.37 -1.11 -8.17
C GLY A 146 18.84 -0.34 -9.40
N ASP A 147 18.91 1.00 -9.30
CA ASP A 147 19.44 1.85 -10.37
C ASP A 147 20.95 1.63 -10.59
N VAL A 148 21.71 1.38 -9.51
CA VAL A 148 23.15 1.08 -9.60
C VAL A 148 23.39 -0.29 -10.25
N GLU A 149 22.60 -1.32 -9.93
CA GLU A 149 22.73 -2.64 -10.59
C GLU A 149 22.44 -2.56 -12.10
N MET A 150 21.38 -1.85 -12.52
CA MET A 150 21.07 -1.61 -13.95
C MET A 150 22.15 -0.78 -14.68
N GLY A 151 22.79 0.16 -13.98
CA GLY A 151 23.91 0.95 -14.50
C GLY A 151 25.21 0.15 -14.70
N THR A 152 25.43 -0.91 -13.92
CA THR A 152 26.61 -1.79 -14.09
C THR A 152 26.48 -2.80 -15.21
N TYR A 153 25.25 -3.22 -15.55
CA TYR A 153 24.99 -4.14 -16.67
C TYR A 153 25.26 -3.50 -18.04
N HIS A 154 25.08 -2.18 -18.17
CA HIS A 154 25.32 -1.45 -19.42
C HIS A 154 26.80 -1.12 -19.68
N ARG A 155 27.72 -1.38 -18.72
CA ARG A 155 29.16 -1.05 -18.87
C ARG A 155 30.07 -2.23 -19.19
N ARG A 156 29.54 -3.44 -19.38
CA ARG A 156 30.34 -4.63 -19.76
C ARG A 156 29.90 -5.26 -21.07
N LYS A 157 30.01 -4.51 -22.18
CA LYS A 157 30.21 -5.07 -23.52
C LYS A 157 30.88 -4.03 -24.45
N VAL A 158 32.16 -3.75 -24.22
CA VAL A 158 33.09 -3.38 -25.30
C VAL A 158 34.49 -3.81 -24.88
N SER A 159 34.95 -4.95 -25.39
CA SER A 159 36.35 -5.29 -25.67
C SER A 159 36.35 -6.53 -26.54
#